data_AF-A0A7C1PDL7-F1
#
_entry.id   AF-A0A7C1PDL7-F1
#
_cell.length_a   1.000
_cell.length_b   1.000
_cell.length_c   1.000
_cell.angle_alpha   90.00
_cell.angle_beta   90.00
_cell.angle_gamma   90.00
#
_symmetry.space_group_name_H-M   'P 1'
#
loop_
_entity.id
_entity.type
_entity.pdbx_description
1 polymer ?
#
loop_
_entity_poly.entity_id
_entity_poly.type
_entity_poly.pdbx_seq_one_letter_code
_entity_poly.pdbx_strand_id
1 'polypeptide(L)'
;MLVQYPRPGHDPYDPGQVVPDNFIVISPEPIFARGSYMTPLQPVPPFLVLEHVSASSKQKDYRDNFYKYERELCVPYYLLFDLDQISIHLYRWTPQGYEALPPNEQGRHVIPELEIEVALVGDWMRFWFRGELVPLPAELLSSLESERQARRQAQVLARAAHHQAEVAKFQAEQAQKQAEIAQQQAEQLRQQVEAERQARLALEAELARLREQLGRQPPAKPQDTDKTET
;
A
#
# COMPACT_ATOMS: atom_id res chain seq x y z
N MET A 1 36.41 -8.27 6.45
CA MET A 1 37.33 -7.23 5.92
C MET A 1 38.46 -7.07 6.92
N LEU A 2 39.74 -7.04 6.50
CA LEU A 2 40.87 -6.95 7.43
C LEU A 2 40.90 -5.57 8.10
N VAL A 3 41.10 -5.50 9.41
CA VAL A 3 41.36 -4.25 10.15
C VAL A 3 42.84 -4.21 10.50
N GLN A 4 43.51 -3.12 10.14
CA GLN A 4 44.92 -2.89 10.43
C GLN A 4 45.09 -1.65 11.29
N TYR A 5 45.92 -1.73 12.32
CA TYR A 5 46.08 -0.66 13.30
C TYR A 5 47.50 -0.58 13.84
N PRO A 6 47.96 0.62 14.24
CA PRO A 6 49.28 0.78 14.82
C PRO A 6 49.31 0.15 16.22
N ARG A 7 50.40 -0.56 16.53
CA ARG A 7 50.63 -1.07 17.88
C ARG A 7 51.58 -0.13 18.62
N PRO A 8 51.18 0.46 19.77
CA PRO A 8 52.08 1.29 20.56
C PRO A 8 53.39 0.56 20.85
N GLY A 9 54.53 1.23 20.64
CA GLY A 9 55.87 0.68 20.89
C GLY A 9 56.36 -0.37 19.88
N HIS A 10 55.65 -0.61 18.78
CA HIS A 10 56.06 -1.54 17.72
C HIS A 10 56.50 -0.80 16.44
N ASP A 11 57.20 -1.52 15.55
CA ASP A 11 57.59 -1.01 14.23
C ASP A 11 56.33 -0.59 13.42
N PRO A 12 56.26 0.64 12.89
CA PRO A 12 55.17 1.08 12.01
C PRO A 12 54.92 0.18 10.79
N TYR A 13 55.93 -0.57 10.34
CA TYR A 13 55.84 -1.52 9.22
C TYR A 13 55.32 -2.91 9.64
N ASP A 14 55.09 -3.14 10.94
CA ASP A 14 54.50 -4.37 11.49
C ASP A 14 53.17 -4.06 12.21
N PRO A 15 52.10 -3.69 11.46
CA PRO A 15 50.83 -3.30 12.06
C PRO A 15 50.13 -4.47 12.76
N GLY A 16 49.37 -4.15 13.80
CA GLY A 16 48.39 -5.08 14.37
C GLY A 16 47.30 -5.40 13.34
N GLN A 17 46.82 -6.64 13.37
CA GLN A 17 45.88 -7.17 12.38
C GLN A 17 44.81 -8.02 13.04
N VAL A 18 43.56 -7.79 12.62
CA VAL A 18 42.41 -8.58 13.03
C VAL A 18 41.36 -8.62 11.92
N VAL A 19 40.68 -9.75 11.75
CA VAL A 19 39.63 -9.93 10.74
C VAL A 19 38.32 -10.20 11.49
N PRO A 20 37.50 -9.17 11.77
CA PRO A 20 36.16 -9.38 12.30
C PRO A 20 35.24 -10.01 11.25
N ASP A 21 34.25 -10.78 11.72
CA ASP A 21 33.12 -11.19 10.88
C ASP A 21 32.38 -9.96 10.35
N ASN A 22 31.96 -9.06 11.25
CA ASN A 22 31.33 -7.80 10.89
C ASN A 22 31.77 -6.67 11.83
N PHE A 23 31.70 -5.44 11.34
CA PHE A 23 31.87 -4.26 12.19
C PHE A 23 31.13 -3.06 11.62
N ILE A 24 30.82 -2.12 12.49
CA ILE A 24 30.16 -0.86 12.17
C ILE A 24 31.10 0.29 12.50
N VAL A 25 31.08 1.31 11.64
CA VAL A 25 31.78 2.58 11.83
C VAL A 25 30.75 3.69 11.73
N ILE A 26 30.83 4.66 12.64
CA ILE A 26 30.02 5.88 12.60
C ILE A 26 30.93 7.02 12.14
N SER A 27 30.73 7.49 10.91
CA SER A 27 31.55 8.54 10.30
C SER A 27 30.66 9.62 9.70
N PRO A 28 30.97 10.92 9.92
CA PRO A 28 30.32 12.01 9.21
C PRO A 28 30.79 12.11 7.74
N GLU A 29 31.94 11.49 7.42
CA GLU A 29 32.55 11.48 6.09
C GLU A 29 32.44 10.09 5.44
N PRO A 30 32.39 10.01 4.09
CA PRO A 30 32.40 8.73 3.40
C PRO A 30 33.66 7.90 3.71
N ILE A 31 33.46 6.62 3.98
CA ILE A 31 34.53 5.66 4.23
C ILE A 31 34.99 5.08 2.90
N PHE A 32 36.28 5.19 2.60
CA PHE A 32 36.91 4.57 1.43
C PHE A 32 37.87 3.48 1.88
N ALA A 33 37.32 2.29 2.14
CA ALA A 33 38.10 1.09 2.43
C ALA A 33 37.86 0.04 1.33
N ARG A 34 38.94 -0.53 0.78
CA ARG A 34 38.88 -1.64 -0.19
C ARG A 34 39.76 -2.76 0.29
N GLY A 35 39.16 -3.90 0.66
CA GLY A 35 39.87 -5.10 1.12
C GLY A 35 40.43 -5.02 2.55
N SER A 36 40.94 -3.86 2.97
CA SER A 36 41.45 -3.59 4.31
C SER A 36 40.94 -2.23 4.83
N TYR A 37 40.71 -2.16 6.15
CA TYR A 37 40.37 -0.98 6.92
C TYR A 37 41.59 -0.58 7.75
N MET A 38 42.42 0.29 7.20
CA MET A 38 43.65 0.76 7.84
C MET A 38 43.32 1.95 8.74
N THR A 39 43.18 1.74 10.04
CA THR A 39 42.73 2.77 10.99
C THR A 39 43.45 4.12 10.90
N PRO A 40 44.78 4.22 10.64
CA PRO A 40 45.44 5.54 10.48
C PRO A 40 45.02 6.31 9.22
N LEU A 41 44.47 5.62 8.23
CA LEU A 41 44.02 6.20 6.95
C LEU A 41 42.51 6.43 6.93
N GLN A 42 41.80 6.13 8.01
CA GLN A 42 40.36 6.26 8.12
C GLN A 42 40.03 7.39 9.11
N PRO A 43 38.91 8.12 8.90
CA PRO A 43 38.57 9.27 9.72
C PRO A 43 38.19 8.90 11.16
N VAL A 44 37.77 7.65 11.38
CA VAL A 44 37.27 7.13 12.66
C VAL A 44 37.65 5.65 12.81
N PRO A 45 37.75 5.11 14.04
CA PRO A 45 37.94 3.68 14.26
C PRO A 45 36.62 2.89 14.16
N PRO A 46 36.68 1.54 14.18
CA PRO A 46 35.51 0.70 14.41
C PRO A 46 34.78 1.08 15.68
N PHE A 47 33.44 1.15 15.60
CA PHE A 47 32.56 1.50 16.71
C PHE A 47 31.97 0.26 17.40
N LEU A 48 31.50 -0.70 16.60
CA LEU A 48 30.99 -1.99 17.05
C LEU A 48 31.68 -3.08 16.24
N VAL A 49 32.17 -4.12 16.90
CA VAL A 49 32.59 -5.36 16.25
C VAL A 49 31.62 -6.47 16.63
N LEU A 50 31.31 -7.32 15.67
CA LEU A 50 30.45 -8.48 15.81
C LEU A 50 31.21 -9.74 15.40
N GLU A 51 31.23 -10.74 16.27
CA GLU A 51 31.88 -12.03 16.03
C GLU A 51 30.92 -13.19 16.31
N HIS A 52 31.01 -14.23 15.49
CA HIS A 52 30.30 -15.49 15.68
C HIS A 52 31.29 -16.59 16.06
N VAL A 53 31.06 -17.25 17.20
CA VAL A 53 31.95 -18.32 17.67
C VAL A 53 31.22 -19.66 17.71
N SER A 54 31.95 -20.72 17.37
CA SER A 54 31.52 -22.11 17.55
C SER A 54 32.68 -22.97 18.02
N ALA A 55 32.43 -24.19 18.51
CA ALA A 55 33.45 -25.06 19.09
C ALA A 55 34.55 -25.43 18.09
N SER A 56 34.24 -25.36 16.79
CA SER A 56 35.20 -25.61 15.71
C SER A 56 36.11 -24.41 15.40
N SER A 57 35.68 -23.20 15.74
CA SER A 57 36.54 -22.02 15.75
C SER A 57 37.52 -22.15 16.92
N LYS A 58 38.83 -22.05 16.67
CA LYS A 58 39.83 -22.26 17.71
C LYS A 58 39.59 -21.24 18.82
N GLN A 59 39.20 -21.69 20.02
CA GLN A 59 38.99 -20.84 21.20
C GLN A 59 40.13 -19.84 21.47
N LYS A 60 41.35 -20.17 21.02
CA LYS A 60 42.51 -19.30 21.07
C LYS A 60 42.37 -18.05 20.18
N ASP A 61 41.89 -18.22 18.94
CA ASP A 61 41.76 -17.12 17.97
C ASP A 61 40.72 -16.08 18.46
N TYR A 62 39.62 -16.54 19.05
CA TYR A 62 38.61 -15.65 19.64
C TYR A 62 39.15 -14.89 20.86
N ARG A 63 39.84 -15.56 21.79
CA ARG A 63 40.41 -14.88 22.96
C ARG A 63 41.42 -13.83 22.54
N ASP A 64 42.26 -14.15 21.57
CA ASP A 64 43.24 -13.21 21.02
C ASP A 64 42.53 -12.02 20.35
N ASN A 65 41.46 -12.24 19.57
CA ASN A 65 40.66 -11.15 19.00
C ASN A 65 40.00 -10.28 20.07
N PHE A 66 39.42 -10.88 21.12
CA PHE A 66 38.84 -10.16 22.26
C PHE A 66 39.86 -9.19 22.88
N TYR A 67 41.08 -9.66 23.15
CA TYR A 67 42.15 -8.81 23.67
C TYR A 67 42.55 -7.69 22.71
N LYS A 68 42.65 -7.97 21.41
CA LYS A 68 42.94 -6.94 20.40
C LYS A 68 41.87 -5.85 20.41
N TYR A 69 40.59 -6.23 20.43
CA TYR A 69 39.50 -5.26 20.47
C TYR A 69 39.47 -4.45 21.77
N GLU A 70 39.75 -5.09 22.92
CA GLU A 70 39.73 -4.44 24.22
C GLU A 70 40.93 -3.51 24.45
N ARG A 71 42.14 -4.01 24.20
CA ARG A 71 43.40 -3.39 24.67
C ARG A 71 44.14 -2.63 23.59
N GLU A 72 44.02 -3.06 22.34
CA GLU A 72 44.78 -2.45 21.24
C GLU A 72 43.91 -1.47 20.44
N LEU A 73 42.69 -1.87 20.08
CA LEU A 73 41.75 -1.06 19.30
C LEU A 73 40.78 -0.24 20.14
N CYS A 74 40.55 -0.64 21.40
CA CYS A 74 39.58 -0.01 22.31
C CYS A 74 38.21 0.20 21.65
N VAL A 75 37.69 -0.83 20.97
CA VAL A 75 36.42 -0.73 20.22
C VAL A 75 35.27 -0.48 21.21
N PRO A 76 34.44 0.57 21.02
CA PRO A 76 33.41 0.92 22.00
C PRO A 76 32.45 -0.22 22.36
N TYR A 77 32.05 -1.03 21.39
CA TYR A 77 31.18 -2.19 21.61
C TYR A 77 31.73 -3.46 20.97
N TYR A 78 31.56 -4.56 21.69
CA TYR A 78 31.87 -5.90 21.21
C TYR A 78 30.66 -6.82 21.40
N LEU A 79 30.12 -7.31 20.30
CA LEU A 79 28.96 -8.20 20.27
C LEU A 79 29.40 -9.60 19.86
N LEU A 80 29.20 -10.56 20.75
CA LEU A 80 29.50 -11.96 20.53
C LEU A 80 28.21 -12.76 20.38
N PHE A 81 28.13 -13.56 19.32
CA PHE A 81 27.12 -14.61 19.20
C PHE A 81 27.78 -15.98 19.32
N ASP A 82 27.50 -16.67 20.42
CA ASP A 82 27.94 -18.04 20.64
C ASP A 82 26.93 -19.00 19.98
N LEU A 83 27.36 -19.64 18.89
CA LEU A 83 26.56 -20.58 18.10
C LEU A 83 26.38 -21.93 18.79
N ASP A 84 27.25 -22.31 19.73
CA ASP A 84 27.12 -23.58 20.45
C ASP A 84 26.08 -23.44 21.56
N GLN A 85 26.09 -22.31 22.26
CA GLN A 85 25.15 -22.00 23.34
C GLN A 85 23.88 -21.32 22.86
N ILE A 86 23.86 -20.85 21.61
CA ILE A 86 22.81 -19.97 21.05
C ILE A 86 22.56 -18.82 22.03
N SER A 87 23.61 -18.02 22.26
CA SER A 87 23.58 -16.93 23.26
C SER A 87 24.30 -15.69 22.76
N ILE A 88 23.83 -14.53 23.21
CA ILE A 88 24.37 -13.23 22.85
C ILE A 88 25.05 -12.63 24.07
N HIS A 89 26.26 -12.09 23.87
CA HIS A 89 26.96 -11.31 24.86
C HIS A 89 27.36 -9.97 24.25
N LEU A 90 26.89 -8.87 24.86
CA LEU A 90 27.31 -7.52 24.50
C LEU A 90 28.27 -7.01 25.57
N TYR A 91 29.38 -6.41 25.13
CA TYR A 91 30.33 -5.74 26.01
C TYR A 91 30.50 -4.29 25.58
N ARG A 92 30.72 -3.41 26.56
CA ARG A 92 31.06 -2.00 26.36
C ARG A 92 32.46 -1.71 26.89
N TRP A 93 33.25 -1.01 26.10
CA TRP A 93 34.60 -0.63 26.52
C TRP A 93 34.56 0.47 27.57
N THR A 94 35.37 0.30 28.60
CA THR A 94 35.66 1.28 29.65
C THR A 94 37.18 1.41 29.81
N PRO A 95 37.69 2.44 30.50
CA PRO A 95 39.12 2.53 30.81
C PRO A 95 39.68 1.31 31.58
N GLN A 96 38.83 0.54 32.26
CA GLN A 96 39.22 -0.68 32.98
C GLN A 96 39.24 -1.92 32.07
N GLY A 97 38.56 -1.86 30.93
CA GLY A 97 38.36 -2.97 29.99
C GLY A 97 36.89 -3.13 29.61
N TYR A 98 36.57 -4.27 29.00
CA TYR A 98 35.20 -4.58 28.60
C TYR A 98 34.33 -4.94 29.81
N GLU A 99 33.20 -4.25 29.92
CA GLU A 99 32.13 -4.56 30.87
C GLU A 99 30.97 -5.23 30.12
N ALA A 100 30.47 -6.36 30.62
CA ALA A 100 29.33 -7.04 30.03
C ALA A 100 28.05 -6.22 30.26
N LEU A 101 27.34 -5.90 29.19
CA LEU A 101 26.05 -5.24 29.24
C LEU A 101 24.92 -6.29 29.26
N PRO A 102 24.18 -6.42 30.37
CA PRO A 102 23.05 -7.33 30.42
C PRO A 102 21.93 -6.84 29.48
N PRO A 103 21.02 -7.74 29.06
CA PRO A 103 19.85 -7.34 28.31
C PRO A 103 18.91 -6.47 29.16
N ASN A 104 18.09 -5.67 28.49
CA ASN A 104 17.02 -4.88 29.11
C ASN A 104 15.85 -5.77 29.58
N GLU A 105 14.79 -5.15 30.10
CA GLU A 105 13.57 -5.84 30.58
C GLU A 105 12.88 -6.69 29.50
N GLN A 106 13.11 -6.39 28.23
CA GLN A 106 12.54 -7.12 27.09
C GLN A 106 13.47 -8.23 26.60
N GLY A 107 14.58 -8.50 27.32
CA GLY A 107 15.57 -9.49 26.93
C GLY A 107 16.47 -9.05 25.77
N ARG A 108 16.56 -7.74 25.48
CA ARG A 108 17.33 -7.20 24.35
C ARG A 108 18.56 -6.43 24.82
N HIS A 109 19.71 -6.69 24.21
CA HIS A 109 20.92 -5.91 24.43
C HIS A 109 20.84 -4.61 23.62
N VAL A 110 21.04 -3.47 24.28
CA VAL A 110 20.82 -2.14 23.68
C VAL A 110 22.17 -1.48 23.36
N ILE A 111 22.27 -0.89 22.16
CA ILE A 111 23.39 -0.03 21.76
C ILE A 111 22.80 1.35 21.44
N PRO A 112 22.68 2.25 22.45
CA PRO A 112 21.93 3.49 22.32
C PRO A 112 22.43 4.41 21.20
N GLU A 113 23.75 4.50 21.01
CA GLU A 113 24.38 5.37 20.01
C GLU A 113 24.01 4.99 18.55
N LEU A 114 23.59 3.74 18.33
CA LEU A 114 23.13 3.23 17.04
C LEU A 114 21.60 3.16 16.96
N GLU A 115 20.88 3.45 18.06
CA GLU A 115 19.44 3.23 18.21
C GLU A 115 19.02 1.79 17.87
N ILE A 116 19.94 0.82 18.06
CA ILE A 116 19.69 -0.60 17.80
C ILE A 116 19.58 -1.39 19.09
N GLU A 117 18.79 -2.45 19.02
CA GLU A 117 18.72 -3.50 20.02
C GLU A 117 18.94 -4.85 19.35
N VAL A 118 19.52 -5.80 20.06
CA VAL A 118 19.80 -7.15 19.54
C VAL A 118 19.35 -8.21 20.55
N ALA A 119 18.69 -9.25 20.05
CA ALA A 119 18.21 -10.37 20.86
C ALA A 119 18.03 -11.62 19.98
N LEU A 120 17.76 -12.74 20.63
CA LEU A 120 17.39 -13.98 19.97
C LEU A 120 15.89 -14.07 19.77
N VAL A 121 15.47 -14.45 18.57
CA VAL A 121 14.09 -14.82 18.25
C VAL A 121 14.12 -16.26 17.72
N GLY A 122 13.78 -17.22 18.59
CA GLY A 122 14.15 -18.62 18.36
C GLY A 122 15.67 -18.75 18.35
N ASP A 123 16.22 -19.41 17.33
CA ASP A 123 17.67 -19.63 17.20
C ASP A 123 18.37 -18.52 16.38
N TRP A 124 17.66 -17.44 16.04
CA TRP A 124 18.15 -16.39 15.16
C TRP A 124 18.46 -15.12 15.93
N MET A 125 19.67 -14.58 15.75
CA MET A 125 19.99 -13.22 16.16
C MET A 125 19.23 -12.23 15.29
N ARG A 126 18.39 -11.40 15.92
CA ARG A 126 17.58 -10.36 15.27
C ARG A 126 17.92 -9.00 15.84
N PHE A 127 17.67 -7.98 15.01
CA PHE A 127 17.92 -6.59 15.34
C PHE A 127 16.62 -5.80 15.34
N TRP A 128 16.53 -4.84 16.25
CA TRP A 128 15.51 -3.80 16.26
C TRP A 128 16.19 -2.46 16.02
N PHE A 129 15.53 -1.57 15.28
CA PHE A 129 15.95 -0.18 15.11
C PHE A 129 14.84 0.72 15.64
N ARG A 130 15.16 1.55 16.64
CA ARG A 130 14.17 2.42 17.33
C ARG A 130 12.96 1.65 17.86
N GLY A 131 13.21 0.45 18.40
CA GLY A 131 12.18 -0.43 18.97
C GLY A 131 11.40 -1.28 17.96
N GLU A 132 11.60 -1.08 16.66
CA GLU A 132 10.92 -1.84 15.59
C GLU A 132 11.81 -2.97 15.07
N LEU A 133 11.25 -4.18 14.91
CA LEU A 133 11.99 -5.33 14.41
C LEU A 133 12.43 -5.08 12.96
N VAL A 134 13.73 -5.17 12.70
CA VAL A 134 14.27 -5.03 11.34
C VAL A 134 13.85 -6.27 10.54
N PRO A 135 13.10 -6.12 9.43
CA PRO A 135 12.66 -7.24 8.62
C PRO A 135 13.83 -7.88 7.89
N LEU A 136 13.78 -9.19 7.70
CA LEU A 136 14.73 -9.86 6.81
C LEU A 136 14.46 -9.47 5.36
N PRO A 137 15.48 -9.52 4.47
CA PRO A 137 15.28 -9.27 3.04
C PRO A 137 14.14 -10.10 2.44
N ALA A 138 14.00 -11.37 2.85
CA ALA A 138 12.92 -12.24 2.38
C ALA A 138 11.53 -11.75 2.85
N GLU A 139 11.40 -11.34 4.11
CA GLU A 139 10.15 -10.79 4.67
C GLU A 139 9.74 -9.49 3.95
N LEU A 140 10.72 -8.63 3.65
CA LEU A 140 10.50 -7.39 2.90
C LEU A 140 10.07 -7.66 1.46
N LEU A 141 10.71 -8.63 0.78
CA LEU A 141 10.33 -9.05 -0.57
C LEU A 141 8.91 -9.61 -0.60
N SER A 142 8.56 -10.51 0.31
CA SER A 142 7.20 -11.06 0.41
C SER A 142 6.15 -9.98 0.68
N SER A 143 6.47 -9.01 1.54
CA SER A 143 5.58 -7.88 1.82
C SER A 143 5.34 -7.02 0.58
N LEU A 144 6.40 -6.72 -0.19
CA LEU A 144 6.33 -5.97 -1.44
C LEU A 144 5.49 -6.71 -2.50
N GLU A 145 5.64 -8.02 -2.61
CA GLU A 145 4.87 -8.85 -3.53
C GLU A 145 3.38 -8.89 -3.16
N SER A 146 3.07 -9.05 -1.87
CA SER A 146 1.71 -9.01 -1.35
C SER A 146 1.04 -7.66 -1.64
N GLU A 147 1.74 -6.55 -1.38
CA GLU A 147 1.23 -5.20 -1.66
C GLU A 147 0.97 -4.99 -3.16
N ARG A 148 1.90 -5.45 -4.01
CA ARG A 148 1.74 -5.40 -5.47
C ARG A 148 0.52 -6.21 -5.92
N GLN A 149 0.29 -7.38 -5.34
CA GLN A 149 -0.86 -8.22 -5.67
C GLN A 149 -2.17 -7.59 -5.22
N ALA A 150 -2.23 -7.07 -3.99
CA ALA A 150 -3.40 -6.35 -3.48
C ALA A 150 -3.74 -5.13 -4.36
N ARG A 151 -2.73 -4.36 -4.77
CA ARG A 151 -2.91 -3.21 -5.66
C ARG A 151 -3.46 -3.61 -7.03
N ARG A 152 -2.97 -4.72 -7.60
CA ARG A 152 -3.50 -5.26 -8.87
C ARG A 152 -4.95 -5.70 -8.74
N GLN A 153 -5.30 -6.40 -7.66
CA GLN A 153 -6.67 -6.83 -7.41
C GLN A 153 -7.61 -5.63 -7.24
N ALA A 154 -7.20 -4.63 -6.45
CA ALA A 154 -7.96 -3.38 -6.29
C ALA A 154 -8.18 -2.66 -7.63
N GLN A 155 -7.18 -2.63 -8.51
CA GLN A 155 -7.32 -2.05 -9.85
C GLN A 155 -8.31 -2.83 -10.74
N VAL A 156 -8.29 -4.16 -10.69
CA VAL A 156 -9.25 -4.99 -11.45
C VAL A 156 -10.67 -4.75 -10.94
N LEU A 157 -10.88 -4.75 -9.63
CA LEU A 157 -12.18 -4.48 -9.03
C LEU A 157 -12.68 -3.07 -9.36
N ALA A 158 -11.82 -2.05 -9.29
CA ALA A 158 -12.15 -0.69 -9.65
C ALA A 158 -12.55 -0.55 -11.13
N ARG A 159 -11.84 -1.23 -12.05
CA ARG A 159 -12.20 -1.27 -13.47
C ARG A 159 -13.53 -1.96 -13.72
N ALA A 160 -13.79 -3.08 -13.05
CA ALA A 160 -15.05 -3.79 -13.16
C ALA A 160 -16.22 -2.94 -12.65
N ALA A 161 -16.07 -2.28 -11.49
CA ALA A 161 -17.06 -1.38 -10.93
C ALA A 161 -17.34 -0.19 -11.86
N HIS A 162 -16.29 0.42 -12.44
CA HIS A 162 -16.45 1.49 -13.41
C HIS A 162 -17.22 1.02 -14.65
N HIS A 163 -16.90 -0.16 -15.19
CA HIS A 163 -17.61 -0.69 -16.34
C HIS A 163 -19.08 -0.96 -16.04
N GLN A 164 -19.39 -1.52 -14.86
CA GLN A 164 -20.77 -1.74 -14.42
C GLN A 164 -21.53 -0.42 -14.25
N ALA A 165 -20.90 0.62 -13.69
CA ALA A 165 -21.50 1.93 -13.56
C ALA A 165 -21.84 2.57 -14.93
N GLU A 166 -20.93 2.45 -15.91
CA GLU A 166 -21.18 2.93 -17.28
C GLU A 166 -22.34 2.17 -17.96
N VAL A 167 -22.38 0.84 -17.82
CA VAL A 167 -23.49 0.03 -18.35
C VAL A 167 -24.81 0.41 -17.68
N ALA A 168 -24.83 0.57 -16.35
CA ALA A 168 -26.03 0.98 -15.61
C ALA A 168 -26.52 2.37 -16.04
N LYS A 169 -25.59 3.31 -16.26
CA LYS A 169 -25.90 4.64 -16.77
C LYS A 169 -26.53 4.58 -18.16
N PHE A 170 -25.94 3.81 -19.07
CA PHE A 170 -26.49 3.63 -20.41
C PHE A 170 -27.89 3.00 -20.39
N GLN A 171 -28.11 2.01 -19.53
CA GLN A 171 -29.43 1.39 -19.35
C GLN A 171 -30.45 2.39 -18.79
N ALA A 172 -30.07 3.21 -17.81
CA ALA A 172 -30.92 4.26 -17.26
C ALA A 172 -31.30 5.30 -18.31
N GLU A 173 -30.35 5.73 -19.16
CA GLU A 173 -30.61 6.65 -20.27
C GLU A 173 -31.57 6.05 -21.31
N GLN A 174 -31.43 4.76 -21.63
CA GLN A 174 -32.36 4.05 -22.53
C GLN A 174 -33.77 3.96 -21.93
N ALA A 175 -33.87 3.59 -20.65
CA ALA A 175 -35.16 3.50 -19.95
C ALA A 175 -35.86 4.87 -19.88
N GLN A 176 -35.11 5.96 -19.66
CA GLN A 176 -35.65 7.32 -19.70
C GLN A 176 -36.21 7.68 -21.08
N LYS A 177 -35.46 7.41 -22.16
CA LYS A 177 -35.93 7.66 -23.54
C LYS A 177 -37.20 6.87 -23.86
N GLN A 178 -37.27 5.60 -23.45
CA GLN A 178 -38.46 4.78 -23.64
C GLN A 178 -39.66 5.32 -22.85
N ALA A 179 -39.44 5.76 -21.61
CA ALA A 179 -40.48 6.38 -20.80
C ALA A 179 -40.98 7.69 -21.41
N GLU A 180 -40.10 8.53 -21.94
CA GLU A 180 -40.48 9.76 -22.66
C GLU A 180 -41.32 9.47 -23.90
N ILE A 181 -40.92 8.49 -24.73
CA ILE A 181 -41.70 8.08 -25.90
C ILE A 181 -43.08 7.56 -25.50
N ALA A 182 -43.15 6.71 -24.47
CA ALA A 182 -44.40 6.17 -23.97
C ALA A 182 -45.32 7.28 -23.42
N GLN A 183 -44.77 8.28 -22.74
CA GLN A 183 -45.50 9.45 -22.28
C GLN A 183 -46.06 10.27 -23.45
N GLN A 184 -45.25 10.54 -24.48
CA GLN A 184 -45.68 11.25 -25.68
C GLN A 184 -46.82 10.51 -26.40
N GLN A 185 -46.71 9.19 -26.55
CA GLN A 185 -47.78 8.36 -27.14
C GLN A 185 -49.06 8.39 -26.31
N ALA A 186 -48.95 8.27 -24.98
CA ALA A 186 -50.10 8.36 -24.08
C ALA A 186 -50.79 9.73 -24.16
N GLU A 187 -50.02 10.82 -24.29
CA GLU A 187 -50.56 12.16 -24.44
C GLU A 187 -51.24 12.36 -25.80
N GLN A 188 -50.66 11.87 -26.89
CA GLN A 188 -51.32 11.86 -28.21
C GLN A 188 -52.64 11.09 -28.20
N LEU A 189 -52.67 9.90 -27.58
CA LEU A 189 -53.89 9.12 -27.42
C LEU A 189 -54.95 9.88 -26.62
N ARG A 190 -54.56 10.54 -25.52
CA ARG A 190 -55.49 11.39 -24.74
C ARG A 190 -56.06 12.53 -25.57
N GLN A 191 -55.23 13.20 -26.37
CA GLN A 191 -55.67 14.26 -27.27
C GLN A 191 -56.63 13.75 -28.35
N GLN A 192 -56.36 12.57 -28.93
CA GLN A 192 -57.25 11.95 -29.91
C GLN A 192 -58.61 11.58 -29.30
N VAL A 193 -58.61 10.95 -28.12
CA VAL A 193 -59.84 10.59 -27.41
C VAL A 193 -60.67 11.83 -27.06
N GLU A 194 -60.04 12.90 -26.59
CA GLU A 194 -60.75 14.16 -26.30
C GLU A 194 -61.26 14.82 -27.58
N ALA A 195 -60.49 14.83 -28.67
CA ALA A 195 -60.94 15.35 -29.97
C ALA A 195 -62.13 14.56 -30.53
N GLU A 196 -62.10 13.23 -30.45
CA GLU A 196 -63.21 12.36 -30.86
C GLU A 196 -64.47 12.64 -30.02
N ARG A 197 -64.29 12.82 -28.70
CA ARG A 197 -65.38 13.21 -27.80
C ARG A 197 -65.99 14.55 -28.17
N GLN A 198 -65.17 15.57 -28.45
CA GLN A 198 -65.63 16.89 -28.87
C GLN A 198 -66.34 16.84 -30.23
N ALA A 199 -65.80 16.10 -31.19
CA ALA A 199 -66.42 15.89 -32.49
C ALA A 199 -67.79 15.20 -32.38
N ARG A 200 -67.89 14.18 -31.51
CA ARG A 200 -69.15 13.48 -31.25
C ARG A 200 -70.20 14.40 -30.62
N LEU A 201 -69.81 15.21 -29.64
CA LEU A 201 -70.70 16.22 -29.03
C LEU A 201 -71.16 17.27 -30.05
N ALA A 202 -70.27 17.74 -30.93
CA ALA A 202 -70.61 18.69 -31.99
C ALA A 202 -71.59 18.08 -33.01
N LEU A 203 -71.36 16.82 -33.42
CA LEU A 203 -72.26 16.10 -34.32
C LEU A 203 -73.64 15.88 -33.69
N GLU A 204 -73.70 15.52 -32.41
CA GLU A 204 -74.95 15.38 -31.66
C GLU A 204 -75.71 16.72 -31.58
N ALA A 205 -75.01 17.84 -31.37
CA ALA A 205 -75.60 19.18 -31.38
C ALA A 205 -76.12 19.61 -32.76
N GLU A 206 -75.39 19.27 -33.84
CA GLU A 206 -75.80 19.56 -35.21
C GLU A 206 -77.01 18.72 -35.64
N LEU A 207 -77.03 17.43 -35.29
CA LEU A 207 -78.19 16.57 -35.46
C LEU A 207 -79.42 17.08 -34.70
N ALA A 208 -79.23 17.60 -33.48
CA ALA A 208 -80.31 18.23 -32.72
C ALA A 208 -80.85 19.49 -33.41
N ARG A 209 -79.97 20.36 -33.94
CA ARG A 209 -80.37 21.54 -34.73
C ARG A 209 -81.13 21.18 -36.00
N LEU A 210 -80.65 20.21 -36.77
CA LEU A 210 -81.31 19.77 -38.01
C LEU A 210 -82.69 19.18 -37.72
N ARG A 211 -82.83 18.42 -36.64
CA ARG A 211 -84.15 17.93 -36.18
C ARG A 211 -85.09 19.06 -35.81
N GLU A 212 -84.60 20.12 -35.18
CA GLU A 212 -85.39 21.31 -34.85
C GLU A 212 -85.82 22.09 -36.11
N GLN A 213 -84.97 22.20 -37.13
CA GLN A 213 -85.30 22.82 -38.42
C GLN A 213 -86.31 22.01 -39.23
N LEU A 214 -86.18 20.68 -39.27
CA LEU A 214 -87.15 19.78 -39.90
C LEU A 214 -88.50 19.77 -39.16
N GLY A 215 -88.50 19.99 -37.85
CA GLY A 215 -89.72 20.22 -37.05
C GLY A 215 -90.41 21.57 -37.30
N ARG A 216 -89.74 22.52 -37.97
CA ARG A 216 -90.28 23.86 -38.31
C ARG A 216 -90.73 24.00 -39.78
N GLN A 217 -90.57 22.99 -40.62
CA GLN A 217 -91.21 22.99 -41.95
C GLN A 217 -92.73 22.78 -41.77
N PRO A 218 -93.60 23.72 -42.22
CA PRO A 218 -95.04 23.45 -42.27
C PRO A 218 -95.31 22.33 -43.28
N PRO A 219 -96.38 21.55 -43.12
CA PRO A 219 -96.73 20.54 -44.11
C PRO A 219 -96.97 21.22 -45.47
N ALA A 220 -96.33 20.70 -46.52
CA ALA A 220 -96.70 21.02 -47.88
C ALA A 220 -98.18 20.63 -48.07
N LYS A 221 -99.05 21.63 -48.21
CA LYS A 221 -100.46 21.42 -48.56
C LYS A 221 -100.54 20.79 -49.96
N PRO A 222 -101.46 19.85 -50.18
CA PRO A 222 -101.71 19.26 -51.49
C PRO A 222 -102.39 20.31 -52.39
N GLN A 223 -101.90 20.47 -53.63
CA GLN A 223 -102.68 21.08 -54.70
C GLN A 223 -103.13 19.96 -55.64
N ASP A 224 -104.42 19.68 -55.54
CA ASP A 224 -105.20 18.88 -56.47
C ASP A 224 -105.83 19.82 -57.51
N THR A 225 -105.82 19.32 -58.75
CA THR A 225 -106.73 19.60 -59.88
C THR A 225 -106.92 21.01 -60.49
N ASP A 226 -106.50 21.08 -61.76
CA ASP A 226 -107.40 21.24 -62.94
C ASP A 226 -107.60 22.64 -63.57
N LYS A 227 -107.80 22.58 -64.90
CA LYS A 227 -108.41 23.57 -65.82
C LYS A 227 -107.48 24.59 -66.50
N THR A 228 -107.06 24.37 -67.75
CA THR A 228 -107.74 24.58 -69.08
C THR A 228 -107.51 25.96 -69.68
N GLU A 229 -107.34 25.94 -71.02
CA GLU A 229 -107.48 27.05 -71.99
C GLU A 229 -106.35 28.10 -71.95
N THR A 230 -105.67 28.47 -73.04
CA THR A 230 -105.91 28.36 -74.50
C THR A 230 -104.56 28.52 -75.20
#